data_AF-A0A132GS31-F1
#
_entry.id   AF-A0A132GS31-F1
#
_cell.length_a   1.000
_cell.length_b   1.000
_cell.length_c   1.000
_cell.angle_alpha   90.00
_cell.angle_beta   90.00
_cell.angle_gamma   90.00
#
_symmetry.space_group_name_H-M   'P 1'
#
loop_
_entity.id
_entity.type
_entity.pdbx_description
1 polymer ?
#
loop_
_entity_poly.entity_id
_entity_poly.type
_entity_poly.pdbx_seq_one_letter_code
_entity_poly.pdbx_strand_id
1 'polypeptide(L)'
;KAYIPDGIREFQDFPSASLGWMMYIGMAVAKMWDTEWEIYSKIEDLYAYMRDKRGYDAMDEYIREEVLLLQGVDYTVLEKVTGECASRVYNALMHQRLEPGTKEAFNAYVTCLHQLYLFGAAMQLKRMGYYMTKM
;
A
#
# COMPACT_ATOMS: atom_id res chain seq x y z
N LYS A 1 -4.62 -10.47 -1.35
CA LYS A 1 -5.23 -11.22 -0.21
C LYS A 1 -4.19 -11.58 0.84
N ALA A 2 -2.96 -11.96 0.45
CA ALA A 2 -1.88 -12.32 1.36
C ALA A 2 -1.51 -11.25 2.41
N TYR A 3 -1.72 -9.97 2.12
CA TYR A 3 -1.52 -8.87 3.09
C TYR A 3 -2.50 -8.89 4.28
N ILE A 4 -3.71 -9.41 4.11
CA ILE A 4 -4.82 -9.21 5.07
C ILE A 4 -4.49 -9.71 6.49
N PRO A 5 -3.89 -10.91 6.68
CA PRO A 5 -3.53 -11.38 8.02
C PRO A 5 -2.56 -10.45 8.74
N ASP A 6 -1.51 -9.98 8.05
CA ASP A 6 -0.52 -9.08 8.61
C ASP A 6 -1.12 -7.70 8.91
N GLY A 7 -1.90 -7.15 7.99
CA GLY A 7 -2.58 -5.87 8.19
C GLY A 7 -3.58 -5.90 9.35
N ILE A 8 -4.40 -6.95 9.48
CA ILE A 8 -5.37 -7.07 10.59
C ILE A 8 -4.66 -7.17 11.93
N ARG A 9 -3.57 -7.95 12.00
CA ARG A 9 -2.76 -8.10 13.21
C ARG A 9 -2.30 -6.74 13.73
N GLU A 10 -1.83 -5.88 12.84
CA GLU A 10 -1.29 -4.55 13.18
C GLU A 10 -2.36 -3.46 13.31
N PHE A 11 -3.56 -3.66 12.76
CA PHE A 11 -4.58 -2.61 12.71
C PHE A 11 -5.04 -2.14 14.10
N GLN A 12 -5.01 -3.02 15.11
CA GLN A 12 -5.42 -2.69 16.47
C GLN A 12 -4.53 -1.63 17.11
N ASP A 13 -3.21 -1.80 17.00
CA ASP A 13 -2.23 -0.94 17.65
C ASP A 13 -1.71 0.17 16.72
N PHE A 14 -1.64 -0.12 15.41
CA PHE A 14 -1.06 0.76 14.39
C PHE A 14 -1.94 0.88 13.14
N PRO A 15 -3.17 1.41 13.26
CA PRO A 15 -4.15 1.43 12.17
C PRO A 15 -3.69 2.22 10.94
N SER A 16 -2.99 3.34 11.14
CA SER A 16 -2.47 4.15 10.02
C SER A 16 -1.30 3.48 9.31
N ALA A 17 -0.43 2.76 10.02
CA ALA A 17 0.67 2.02 9.39
C ALA A 17 0.14 0.82 8.59
N SER A 18 -0.75 0.03 9.21
CA SER A 18 -1.46 -1.07 8.56
C SER A 18 -2.19 -0.64 7.28
N LEU A 19 -2.85 0.52 7.30
CA LEU A 19 -3.47 1.05 6.08
C LEU A 19 -2.42 1.58 5.08
N GLY A 20 -1.42 2.30 5.55
CA GLY A 20 -0.40 2.97 4.73
C GLY A 20 0.45 2.00 3.91
N TRP A 21 0.75 0.82 4.44
CA TRP A 21 1.52 -0.22 3.72
C TRP A 21 0.91 -0.59 2.38
N MET A 22 -0.42 -0.54 2.24
CA MET A 22 -1.06 -0.83 0.95
C MET A 22 -0.73 0.17 -0.14
N MET A 23 -0.48 1.44 0.20
CA MET A 23 -0.03 2.42 -0.79
C MET A 23 1.36 2.06 -1.32
N TYR A 24 2.30 1.70 -0.43
CA TYR A 24 3.64 1.27 -0.84
C TYR A 24 3.58 0.02 -1.71
N ILE A 25 2.80 -0.98 -1.32
CA ILE A 25 2.59 -2.19 -2.13
C ILE A 25 2.05 -1.81 -3.53
N GLY A 26 1.05 -0.93 -3.61
CA GLY A 26 0.51 -0.47 -4.89
C GLY A 26 1.55 0.23 -5.77
N MET A 27 2.37 1.10 -5.18
CA MET A 27 3.48 1.77 -5.89
C MET A 27 4.51 0.76 -6.39
N ALA A 28 4.91 -0.18 -5.54
CA ALA A 28 5.91 -1.19 -5.87
C ALA A 28 5.44 -2.11 -7.01
N VAL A 29 4.19 -2.60 -6.96
CA VAL A 29 3.63 -3.44 -8.01
C VAL A 29 3.60 -2.69 -9.35
N ALA A 30 3.15 -1.44 -9.35
CA ALA A 30 3.14 -0.62 -10.55
C ALA A 30 4.56 -0.46 -11.14
N LYS A 31 5.55 -0.19 -10.30
CA LYS A 31 6.95 -0.06 -10.73
C LYS A 31 7.52 -1.37 -11.28
N MET A 32 7.32 -2.48 -10.57
CA MET A 32 7.85 -3.80 -10.92
C MET A 32 7.29 -4.28 -12.27
N TRP A 33 5.97 -4.17 -12.47
CA TRP A 33 5.34 -4.56 -13.73
C TRP A 33 5.75 -3.67 -14.91
N ASP A 34 6.01 -2.38 -14.67
CA ASP A 34 6.51 -1.46 -15.68
C ASP A 34 7.95 -1.79 -16.10
N THR A 35 8.83 -2.10 -15.14
CA THR A 35 10.26 -2.30 -15.44
C THR A 35 10.61 -3.68 -15.97
N GLU A 36 10.06 -4.75 -15.37
CA GLU A 36 10.46 -6.12 -15.68
C GLU A 36 9.26 -7.07 -15.65
N TRP A 37 8.27 -6.78 -16.50
CA TRP A 37 7.06 -7.59 -16.64
C TRP A 37 7.36 -9.10 -16.73
N GLU A 38 8.37 -9.50 -17.52
CA GLU A 38 8.72 -10.92 -17.74
C GLU A 38 9.12 -11.67 -16.49
N ILE A 39 9.59 -10.98 -15.45
CA ILE A 39 9.96 -11.58 -14.17
C ILE A 39 8.75 -11.52 -13.24
N TYR A 40 8.24 -10.31 -13.00
CA TYR A 40 7.25 -10.07 -11.95
C TYR A 40 5.85 -10.58 -12.29
N SER A 41 5.52 -10.81 -13.57
CA SER A 41 4.27 -11.48 -13.98
C SER A 41 4.24 -12.97 -13.64
N LYS A 42 5.40 -13.59 -13.39
CA LYS A 42 5.55 -15.01 -13.05
C LYS A 42 5.59 -15.26 -11.54
N ILE A 43 5.66 -14.20 -10.73
CA ILE A 43 5.65 -14.30 -9.27
C ILE A 43 4.19 -14.36 -8.82
N GLU A 44 3.80 -15.49 -8.23
CA GLU A 44 2.41 -15.72 -7.77
C GLU A 44 1.98 -14.76 -6.66
N ASP A 45 2.89 -14.43 -5.74
CA ASP A 45 2.63 -13.54 -4.61
C ASP A 45 3.71 -12.45 -4.48
N LEU A 46 3.48 -11.34 -5.18
CA LEU A 46 4.35 -10.17 -5.10
C LEU A 46 4.40 -9.55 -3.71
N TYR A 47 3.33 -9.68 -2.91
CA TYR A 47 3.35 -9.17 -1.54
C TYR A 47 4.33 -9.97 -0.69
N ALA A 48 4.22 -11.30 -0.69
CA ALA A 48 5.15 -12.16 0.05
C ALA A 48 6.59 -11.93 -0.44
N TYR A 49 6.78 -11.82 -1.77
CA TYR A 49 8.09 -11.52 -2.36
C TYR A 49 8.73 -10.25 -1.77
N MET A 50 7.96 -9.16 -1.61
CA MET A 50 8.46 -7.90 -1.06
C MET A 50 8.64 -7.96 0.45
N ARG A 51 7.63 -8.47 1.17
CA ARG A 51 7.64 -8.60 2.62
C ARG A 51 8.85 -9.41 3.09
N ASP A 52 9.16 -10.50 2.40
CA ASP A 52 10.22 -11.42 2.84
C ASP A 52 11.64 -10.87 2.57
N LYS A 53 11.80 -9.69 1.93
CA LYS A 53 13.11 -9.04 1.72
C LYS A 53 13.69 -8.45 3.00
N ARG A 54 12.86 -7.76 3.79
CA ARG A 54 13.27 -7.07 5.03
C ARG A 54 12.31 -7.31 6.20
N GLY A 55 11.27 -8.11 6.01
CA GLY A 55 10.19 -8.29 6.97
C GLY A 55 9.06 -7.27 6.78
N TYR A 56 7.98 -7.47 7.53
CA TYR A 56 6.80 -6.60 7.49
C TYR A 56 7.10 -5.18 7.97
N ASP A 57 7.86 -5.04 9.06
CA ASP A 57 8.10 -3.77 9.74
C ASP A 57 8.99 -2.81 8.94
N ALA A 58 9.79 -3.35 8.02
CA ALA A 58 10.74 -2.58 7.20
C ALA A 58 10.41 -2.65 5.69
N MET A 59 9.16 -2.97 5.35
CA MET A 59 8.74 -3.19 3.98
C MET A 59 8.69 -1.89 3.17
N ASP A 60 8.31 -0.79 3.81
CA ASP A 60 8.28 0.52 3.17
C ASP A 60 9.68 1.09 2.95
N GLU A 61 10.66 0.86 3.84
CA GLU A 61 12.07 1.16 3.53
C GLU A 61 12.52 0.37 2.31
N TYR A 62 12.27 -0.94 2.26
CA TYR A 62 12.60 -1.75 1.08
C TYR A 62 11.99 -1.19 -0.21
N ILE A 63 10.70 -0.86 -0.18
CA ILE A 63 10.00 -0.34 -1.35
C ILE A 63 10.55 1.03 -1.75
N ARG A 64 10.77 1.94 -0.80
CA ARG A 64 11.27 3.29 -1.08
C ARG A 64 12.70 3.27 -1.61
N GLU A 65 13.58 2.51 -0.98
CA GLU A 65 15.02 2.51 -1.27
C GLU A 65 15.39 1.63 -2.47
N GLU A 66 14.84 0.41 -2.55
CA GLU A 66 15.31 -0.59 -3.51
C GLU A 66 14.38 -0.72 -4.73
N VAL A 67 13.06 -0.56 -4.55
CA VAL A 67 12.11 -0.69 -5.66
C VAL A 67 11.92 0.64 -6.38
N LEU A 68 11.67 1.71 -5.61
CA LEU A 68 11.40 3.04 -6.14
C LEU A 68 12.66 3.89 -6.31
N LEU A 69 13.80 3.45 -5.75
CA LEU A 69 15.10 4.12 -5.82
C LEU A 69 15.05 5.58 -5.34
N LEU A 70 14.25 5.85 -4.30
CA LEU A 70 14.07 7.19 -3.75
C LEU A 70 15.23 7.59 -2.84
N GLN A 71 15.60 8.86 -2.90
CA GLN A 71 16.66 9.45 -2.07
C GLN A 71 16.28 10.87 -1.64
N GLY A 72 16.87 11.33 -0.54
CA GLY A 72 16.75 12.71 -0.08
C GLY A 72 15.30 13.14 0.17
N VAL A 73 14.89 14.25 -0.45
CA VAL A 73 13.58 14.87 -0.21
C VAL A 73 12.43 13.99 -0.71
N ASP A 74 12.60 13.27 -1.81
CA ASP A 74 11.52 12.44 -2.36
C ASP A 74 11.12 11.30 -1.42
N TYR A 75 12.10 10.76 -0.68
CA TYR A 75 11.89 9.72 0.32
C TYR A 75 10.94 10.20 1.44
N THR A 76 11.22 11.38 1.99
CA THR A 76 10.46 11.95 3.12
C THR A 76 9.10 12.49 2.67
N VAL A 77 9.02 13.07 1.48
CA VAL A 77 7.75 13.53 0.90
C VAL A 77 6.81 12.35 0.69
N LEU A 78 7.29 11.22 0.16
CA LEU A 78 6.43 10.07 -0.07
C LEU A 78 5.91 9.48 1.25
N GLU A 79 6.76 9.40 2.27
CA GLU A 79 6.36 8.97 3.61
C GLU A 79 5.23 9.82 4.17
N LYS A 80 5.39 11.15 4.10
CA LYS A 80 4.39 12.09 4.59
C LYS A 80 3.06 11.95 3.84
N VAL A 81 3.09 11.89 2.51
CA VAL A 81 1.87 11.74 1.70
C VAL A 81 1.16 10.43 2.03
N THR A 82 1.91 9.34 2.16
CA THR A 82 1.35 8.02 2.49
C THR A 82 0.70 8.02 3.88
N GLY A 83 1.38 8.59 4.88
CA GLY A 83 0.84 8.75 6.23
C GLY A 83 -0.42 9.63 6.28
N GLU A 84 -0.44 10.76 5.56
CA GLU A 84 -1.62 11.62 5.48
C GLU A 84 -2.82 10.93 4.81
N CYS A 85 -2.60 10.20 3.72
CA CYS A 85 -3.64 9.43 3.04
C CYS A 85 -4.20 8.31 3.95
N ALA A 86 -3.32 7.55 4.60
CA ALA A 86 -3.73 6.50 5.52
C ALA A 86 -4.52 7.06 6.71
N SER A 87 -4.07 8.18 7.30
CA SER A 87 -4.77 8.85 8.40
C SER A 87 -6.16 9.35 7.97
N ARG A 88 -6.30 9.93 6.76
CA ARG A 88 -7.60 10.38 6.25
C ARG A 88 -8.56 9.21 6.02
N VAL A 89 -8.08 8.12 5.43
CA VAL A 89 -8.89 6.91 5.21
C VAL A 89 -9.30 6.28 6.53
N TYR A 90 -8.37 6.17 7.49
CA TYR A 90 -8.67 5.69 8.84
C TYR A 90 -9.73 6.54 9.52
N ASN A 91 -9.58 7.86 9.50
CA ASN A 91 -10.57 8.78 10.05
C ASN A 91 -11.93 8.57 9.38
N ALA A 92 -12.00 8.49 8.05
CA ALA A 92 -13.25 8.24 7.33
C ALA A 92 -13.90 6.90 7.73
N LEU A 93 -13.11 5.85 7.93
CA LEU A 93 -13.58 4.55 8.41
C LEU A 93 -14.16 4.64 9.82
N MET A 94 -13.48 5.31 10.76
CA MET A 94 -13.95 5.47 12.14
C MET A 94 -15.25 6.27 12.22
N HIS A 95 -15.47 7.24 11.32
CA HIS A 95 -16.71 8.01 11.25
C HIS A 95 -17.93 7.17 10.83
N GLN A 96 -17.73 5.98 10.25
CA GLN A 96 -18.84 5.08 9.93
C GLN A 96 -19.42 4.37 11.16
N ARG A 97 -18.74 4.43 12.31
CA ARG A 97 -19.19 3.84 13.59
C ARG A 97 -19.58 2.36 13.47
N LEU A 98 -18.82 1.61 12.69
CA LEU A 98 -19.03 0.18 12.51
C LEU A 98 -18.67 -0.58 13.78
N GLU A 99 -19.47 -1.59 14.11
CA GLU A 99 -19.22 -2.45 15.26
C GLU A 99 -17.99 -3.36 14.99
N PRO A 100 -16.96 -3.34 15.86
CA PRO A 100 -15.80 -4.21 15.72
C PRO A 100 -16.18 -5.70 15.70
N GLY A 101 -15.45 -6.51 14.91
CA GLY A 101 -15.70 -7.95 14.83
C GLY A 101 -16.88 -8.36 13.94
N THR A 102 -17.58 -7.40 13.33
CA THR A 102 -18.64 -7.69 12.35
C THR A 102 -18.09 -7.90 10.94
N LYS A 103 -18.89 -8.54 10.09
CA LYS A 103 -18.58 -8.71 8.66
C LYS A 103 -18.48 -7.36 7.96
N GLU A 104 -19.32 -6.42 8.37
CA GLU A 104 -19.39 -5.06 7.86
C GLU A 104 -18.09 -4.30 8.16
N ALA A 105 -17.59 -4.37 9.39
CA ALA A 105 -16.30 -3.78 9.76
C ALA A 105 -15.13 -4.39 8.96
N PHE A 106 -15.11 -5.71 8.80
CA PHE A 106 -14.09 -6.39 8.00
C PHE A 106 -14.13 -5.94 6.54
N ASN A 107 -15.31 -5.92 5.92
CA ASN A 107 -15.46 -5.50 4.52
C ASN A 107 -15.04 -4.03 4.34
N ALA A 108 -15.42 -3.15 5.25
CA ALA A 108 -15.03 -1.74 5.19
C ALA A 108 -13.51 -1.57 5.28
N TYR A 109 -12.86 -2.31 6.19
CA TYR A 109 -11.39 -2.35 6.27
C TYR A 109 -10.76 -2.83 4.96
N VAL A 110 -11.24 -3.94 4.38
CA VAL A 110 -10.74 -4.45 3.09
C VAL A 110 -10.96 -3.43 1.96
N THR A 111 -12.08 -2.71 1.94
CA THR A 111 -12.32 -1.63 0.98
C THR A 111 -11.31 -0.49 1.16
N CYS A 112 -10.98 -0.10 2.40
CA CYS A 112 -9.93 0.89 2.65
C CYS A 112 -8.56 0.44 2.12
N LEU A 113 -8.16 -0.82 2.40
CA LEU A 113 -6.92 -1.38 1.88
C LEU A 113 -6.88 -1.36 0.34
N HIS A 114 -7.97 -1.78 -0.31
CA HIS A 114 -8.06 -1.79 -1.76
C HIS A 114 -7.96 -0.37 -2.34
N GLN A 115 -8.62 0.60 -1.72
CA GLN A 115 -8.57 1.97 -2.21
C GLN A 115 -7.15 2.55 -2.08
N LEU A 116 -6.48 2.32 -0.96
CA LEU A 116 -5.09 2.77 -0.75
C LEU A 116 -4.12 2.11 -1.72
N TYR A 117 -4.30 0.81 -2.00
CA TYR A 117 -3.54 0.12 -3.05
C TYR A 117 -3.68 0.78 -4.41
N LEU A 118 -4.91 1.06 -4.85
CA LEU A 118 -5.17 1.74 -6.12
C LEU A 118 -4.59 3.15 -6.15
N PHE A 119 -4.67 3.89 -5.04
CA PHE A 119 -4.04 5.21 -4.92
C PHE A 119 -2.53 5.13 -5.09
N GLY A 120 -1.87 4.18 -4.42
CA GLY A 120 -0.44 3.94 -4.56
C GLY A 120 -0.06 3.63 -6.01
N ALA A 121 -0.75 2.67 -6.63
CA ALA A 121 -0.51 2.31 -8.03
C ALA A 121 -0.69 3.52 -8.97
N ALA A 122 -1.77 4.28 -8.82
CA ALA A 122 -2.04 5.47 -9.63
C ALA A 122 -0.98 6.57 -9.44
N MET A 123 -0.53 6.80 -8.21
CA MET A 123 0.53 7.76 -7.91
C MET A 123 1.84 7.38 -8.61
N GLN A 124 2.23 6.11 -8.53
CA GLN A 124 3.46 5.66 -9.16
C GLN A 124 3.36 5.66 -10.68
N LEU A 125 2.25 5.21 -11.27
CA LEU A 125 2.01 5.28 -12.71
C LEU A 125 2.13 6.73 -13.21
N LYS A 126 1.49 7.68 -12.51
CA LYS A 126 1.62 9.11 -12.85
C LYS A 126 3.08 9.59 -12.77
N ARG A 127 3.83 9.20 -11.73
CA ARG A 127 5.26 9.53 -11.58
C ARG A 127 6.11 8.97 -12.71
N MET A 128 5.76 7.81 -13.25
CA MET A 128 6.43 7.17 -14.39
C MET A 128 5.99 7.73 -15.76
N GLY A 129 5.08 8.73 -15.79
CA GLY A 129 4.67 9.42 -17.01
C GLY A 129 3.40 8.86 -17.67
N TYR A 130 2.67 7.96 -17.02
CA TYR A 130 1.40 7.46 -17.52
C TYR A 130 0.26 8.48 -17.30
N TYR A 131 -0.63 8.60 -18.28
CA TYR A 131 -1.81 9.46 -18.23
C TYR A 131 -3.08 8.61 -18.13
N MET A 132 -3.86 8.84 -17.07
CA MET A 132 -5.12 8.16 -16.85
C MET A 132 -6.22 8.81 -17.70
N THR A 133 -6.83 8.04 -18.60
CA THR A 133 -7.98 8.47 -19.41
C THR A 133 -9.26 7.85 -18.85
N LYS A 134 -10.36 8.62 -18.86
CA LYS A 134 -11.69 8.05 -18.57
C LYS A 134 -12.05 7.08 -19.69
N MET A 135 -12.56 5.91 -19.32
CA MET A 135 -13.17 4.97 -20.25
C MET A 135 -14.57 5.44 -20.66
#